data_AF-A0A956SGI4-F1
#
_entry.id   AF-A0A956SGI4-F1
#
_cell.length_a   1.000
_cell.length_b   1.000
_cell.length_c   1.000
_cell.angle_alpha   90.00
_cell.angle_beta   90.00
_cell.angle_gamma   90.00
#
_symmetry.space_group_name_H-M   'P 1'
#
loop_
_entity.id
_entity.type
_entity.pdbx_description
1 polymer ?
#
loop_
_entity_poly.entity_id
_entity_poly.type
_entity_poly.pdbx_seq_one_letter_code
_entity_poly.pdbx_strand_id
1 'polypeptide(L)'
;HRFANFDHKFDARSVPLREGFQNSVNLVFIRLMRDVVHYYTYRGSGPAGKFLEASGDTLRRVYLEKFADREGSEFLRRFYRSYEPMSEADRSTAFLESVRKSPRGLAAAYRGIFPNREVGELREFLRASLPNADTKPGDIENLFAAFAPGKESLEDQAYTARTHPLELWLVAYLVAHPEATLSEVLDASREERREVYNWLYKTKRKNAQDARISALLEVEAFIEVQRAWARFGYPFANLVPSYATSIGSSGDRASALSDLMGIIANDGVRQTNMRILDLSFAEGTPYETHLARKPDRSEQVMEPAVARLLKKELVGVVEHGTARRANQAVKLGDGTIIPVGGKTGTGDNRIKVYGAGGQLLESKAMSRTATFVFLVGDRFYGTIVAYVPGSAAERYNFTSALPVQIFATIAPSLEPLLSAPTSGFESETIPAPLEPVGARPLDAEQGLANSGLVDSTAALPKAQWYAEPLAPAETTR
;
A
#
# COMPACT_ATOMS: atom_id res chain seq x y z
N HIS A 1 -4.19 -8.94 -12.03
CA HIS A 1 -2.72 -8.81 -12.08
C HIS A 1 -2.08 -10.14 -12.47
N ARG A 2 -0.94 -10.12 -13.17
CA ARG A 2 -0.13 -11.31 -13.46
C ARG A 2 1.23 -11.15 -12.80
N PHE A 3 1.67 -12.17 -12.07
CA PHE A 3 3.01 -12.24 -11.49
C PHE A 3 3.92 -13.06 -12.40
N ALA A 4 5.23 -12.76 -12.39
CA ALA A 4 6.25 -13.49 -13.13
C ALA A 4 7.54 -13.56 -12.31
N ASN A 5 8.39 -14.55 -12.62
CA ASN A 5 9.73 -14.58 -12.05
C ASN A 5 10.64 -13.58 -12.76
N PHE A 6 11.67 -13.13 -12.05
CA PHE A 6 12.75 -12.36 -12.67
C PHE A 6 13.55 -13.21 -13.66
N ASP A 7 13.83 -14.48 -13.30
CA ASP A 7 14.47 -15.45 -14.18
C ASP A 7 13.41 -16.42 -14.73
N HIS A 8 13.13 -16.28 -16.03
CA HIS A 8 12.10 -17.02 -16.75
C HIS A 8 12.29 -18.53 -16.73
N LYS A 9 13.51 -19.04 -16.46
CA LYS A 9 13.75 -20.49 -16.38
C LYS A 9 12.94 -21.16 -15.26
N PHE A 10 12.46 -20.39 -14.29
CA PHE A 10 11.62 -20.88 -13.20
C PHE A 10 10.11 -20.74 -13.47
N ASP A 11 9.67 -20.09 -14.55
CA ASP A 11 8.24 -19.81 -14.78
C ASP A 11 7.39 -21.09 -14.89
N ALA A 12 7.94 -22.14 -15.51
CA ALA A 12 7.28 -23.44 -15.64
C ALA A 12 7.68 -24.45 -14.55
N ARG A 13 8.46 -24.05 -13.53
CA ARG A 13 9.00 -24.96 -12.51
C ARG A 13 8.28 -24.79 -11.18
N SER A 14 8.06 -25.92 -10.51
CA SER A 14 7.74 -25.96 -9.07
C SER A 14 9.00 -26.36 -8.34
N VAL A 15 9.54 -25.45 -7.53
CA VAL A 15 10.78 -25.67 -6.78
C VAL A 15 10.51 -25.66 -5.28
N PRO A 16 11.32 -26.37 -4.46
CA PRO A 16 11.25 -26.27 -3.01
C PRO A 16 11.46 -24.83 -2.52
N LEU A 17 10.88 -24.48 -1.37
CA LEU A 17 11.01 -23.13 -0.78
C LEU A 17 12.47 -22.71 -0.61
N ARG A 18 13.35 -23.64 -0.22
CA ARG A 18 14.80 -23.43 -0.11
C ARG A 18 15.44 -22.97 -1.42
N GLU A 19 15.18 -23.68 -2.52
CA GLU A 19 15.70 -23.31 -3.85
C GLU A 19 15.11 -21.97 -4.30
N GLY A 20 13.82 -21.75 -4.04
CA GLY A 20 13.15 -20.48 -4.30
C GLY A 20 13.76 -19.31 -3.54
N PHE A 21 14.14 -19.51 -2.27
CA PHE A 21 14.77 -18.52 -1.42
C PHE A 21 16.18 -18.16 -1.88
N GLN A 22 17.00 -19.18 -2.20
CA GLN A 22 18.35 -19.00 -2.73
C GLN A 22 18.38 -18.27 -4.08
N ASN A 23 17.45 -18.61 -4.98
CA ASN A 23 17.42 -18.08 -6.34
C ASN A 23 16.47 -16.90 -6.52
N SER A 24 15.81 -16.42 -5.46
CA SER A 24 14.83 -15.32 -5.51
C SER A 24 13.68 -15.58 -6.51
N VAL A 25 13.07 -16.77 -6.45
CA VAL A 25 11.98 -17.17 -7.34
C VAL A 25 10.66 -16.58 -6.85
N ASN A 26 10.25 -15.44 -7.43
CA ASN A 26 9.07 -14.67 -7.03
C ASN A 26 7.81 -15.52 -6.85
N LEU A 27 7.48 -16.39 -7.82
CA LEU A 27 6.22 -17.12 -7.81
C LEU A 27 6.08 -18.09 -6.63
N VAL A 28 7.19 -18.54 -6.03
CA VAL A 28 7.15 -19.33 -4.79
C VAL A 28 6.59 -18.50 -3.64
N PHE A 29 7.09 -17.27 -3.47
CA PHE A 29 6.66 -16.36 -2.40
C PHE A 29 5.25 -15.81 -2.62
N ILE A 30 4.85 -15.58 -3.88
CA ILE A 30 3.47 -15.19 -4.22
C ILE A 30 2.49 -16.28 -3.76
N ARG A 31 2.79 -17.55 -4.06
CA ARG A 31 1.94 -18.68 -3.64
C ARG A 31 1.91 -18.84 -2.12
N LEU A 32 3.08 -18.72 -1.47
CA LEU A 32 3.17 -18.76 -0.01
C LEU A 32 2.34 -17.64 0.65
N MET A 33 2.43 -16.41 0.13
CA MET A 33 1.67 -15.28 0.66
C MET A 33 0.17 -15.47 0.47
N ARG A 34 -0.26 -16.00 -0.68
CA ARG A 34 -1.66 -16.40 -0.88
C ARG A 34 -2.11 -17.39 0.19
N ASP A 35 -1.31 -18.39 0.50
CA ASP A 35 -1.66 -19.40 1.51
C ASP A 35 -1.71 -18.80 2.94
N VAL A 36 -0.78 -17.88 3.27
CA VAL A 36 -0.80 -17.11 4.54
C VAL A 36 -2.04 -16.22 4.64
N VAL A 37 -2.39 -15.51 3.56
CA VAL A 37 -3.60 -14.68 3.50
C VAL A 37 -4.83 -15.56 3.66
N HIS A 38 -4.94 -16.67 2.95
CA HIS A 38 -6.04 -17.63 3.10
C HIS A 38 -6.15 -18.17 4.52
N TYR A 39 -5.04 -18.42 5.21
CA TYR A 39 -5.05 -18.82 6.61
C TYR A 39 -5.72 -17.76 7.50
N TYR A 40 -5.33 -16.48 7.36
CA TYR A 40 -5.95 -15.40 8.13
C TYR A 40 -7.40 -15.13 7.72
N THR A 41 -7.74 -15.30 6.44
CA THR A 41 -9.11 -15.17 5.97
C THR A 41 -10.01 -16.24 6.59
N TYR A 42 -9.64 -17.53 6.50
CA TYR A 42 -10.57 -18.65 6.73
C TYR A 42 -10.34 -19.47 8.01
N ARG A 43 -9.14 -19.47 8.60
CA ARG A 43 -8.78 -20.39 9.71
C ARG A 43 -8.37 -19.72 11.02
N GLY A 44 -8.05 -18.42 11.01
CA GLY A 44 -7.78 -17.66 12.25
C GLY A 44 -9.05 -17.18 12.95
N SER A 45 -8.90 -16.26 13.92
CA SER A 45 -9.99 -15.41 14.46
C SER A 45 -10.57 -14.42 13.42
N GLY A 46 -10.39 -14.77 12.15
CA GLY A 46 -10.56 -13.93 10.99
C GLY A 46 -12.03 -13.65 10.69
N PRO A 47 -12.28 -12.57 9.97
CA PRO A 47 -13.63 -12.11 9.68
C PRO A 47 -14.48 -13.11 8.86
N ALA A 48 -13.86 -14.00 8.07
CA ALA A 48 -14.59 -15.01 7.30
C ALA A 48 -15.01 -16.23 8.13
N GLY A 49 -14.29 -16.60 9.19
CA GLY A 49 -14.74 -17.63 10.14
C GLY A 49 -16.07 -17.24 10.79
N LYS A 50 -16.17 -15.96 11.20
CA LYS A 50 -17.43 -15.36 11.69
C LYS A 50 -18.51 -15.25 10.61
N PHE A 51 -18.12 -15.14 9.34
CA PHE A 51 -19.04 -15.13 8.19
C PHE A 51 -19.69 -16.48 7.93
N LEU A 52 -18.99 -17.57 8.24
CA LEU A 52 -19.52 -18.93 8.13
C LEU A 52 -20.42 -19.30 9.33
N GLU A 53 -20.23 -18.66 10.49
CA GLU A 53 -20.98 -18.93 11.74
C GLU A 53 -22.24 -18.07 11.93
N ALA A 54 -22.27 -16.83 11.44
CA ALA A 54 -23.42 -15.92 11.56
C ALA A 54 -24.42 -16.09 10.41
N SER A 55 -25.71 -15.78 10.64
CA SER A 55 -26.76 -15.77 9.60
C SER A 55 -26.32 -14.94 8.38
N GLY A 56 -25.96 -15.63 7.29
CA GLY A 56 -25.13 -15.11 6.20
C GLY A 56 -25.59 -13.79 5.58
N ASP A 57 -26.89 -13.49 5.61
CA ASP A 57 -27.45 -12.30 4.95
C ASP A 57 -27.17 -10.97 5.68
N THR A 58 -27.14 -10.96 7.02
CA THR A 58 -26.92 -9.71 7.78
C THR A 58 -25.47 -9.27 7.70
N LEU A 59 -24.52 -10.19 7.91
CA LEU A 59 -23.10 -9.87 7.84
C LEU A 59 -22.66 -9.56 6.40
N ARG A 60 -23.22 -10.26 5.41
CA ARG A 60 -23.03 -9.94 3.99
C ARG A 60 -23.34 -8.48 3.70
N ARG A 61 -24.50 -8.01 4.15
CA ARG A 61 -24.90 -6.61 3.96
C ARG A 61 -23.87 -5.64 4.54
N VAL A 62 -23.39 -5.90 5.76
CA VAL A 62 -22.34 -5.08 6.41
C VAL A 62 -21.06 -5.00 5.57
N TYR A 63 -20.59 -6.11 5.00
CA TYR A 63 -19.40 -6.09 4.14
C TYR A 63 -19.64 -5.34 2.82
N LEU A 64 -20.82 -5.50 2.21
CA LEU A 64 -21.15 -4.77 0.99
C LEU A 64 -21.22 -3.26 1.25
N GLU A 65 -21.77 -2.84 2.39
CA GLU A 65 -21.80 -1.43 2.82
C GLU A 65 -20.39 -0.89 3.08
N LYS A 66 -19.53 -1.65 3.76
CA LYS A 66 -18.10 -1.29 3.94
C LYS A 66 -17.38 -1.16 2.60
N PHE A 67 -17.69 -2.04 1.63
CA PHE A 67 -17.06 -2.03 0.32
C PHE A 67 -17.46 -0.77 -0.45
N ALA A 68 -18.76 -0.48 -0.51
CA ALA A 68 -19.30 0.71 -1.16
C ALA A 68 -18.73 2.00 -0.55
N ASP A 69 -18.67 2.07 0.78
CA ASP A 69 -18.09 3.20 1.49
C ASP A 69 -16.61 3.39 1.11
N ARG A 70 -15.80 2.33 1.19
CA ARG A 70 -14.37 2.39 0.87
C ARG A 70 -14.11 2.77 -0.58
N GLU A 71 -14.71 2.06 -1.53
CA GLU A 71 -14.47 2.27 -2.96
C GLU A 71 -14.99 3.65 -3.39
N GLY A 72 -16.19 4.03 -2.96
CA GLY A 72 -16.73 5.36 -3.22
C GLY A 72 -15.86 6.48 -2.65
N SER A 73 -15.29 6.29 -1.45
CA SER A 73 -14.33 7.21 -0.85
C SER A 73 -13.06 7.35 -1.70
N GLU A 74 -12.53 6.26 -2.24
CA GLU A 74 -11.34 6.29 -3.10
C GLU A 74 -11.60 7.05 -4.42
N PHE A 75 -12.76 6.85 -5.04
CA PHE A 75 -13.19 7.62 -6.21
C PHE A 75 -13.30 9.13 -5.89
N LEU A 76 -13.98 9.49 -4.81
CA LEU A 76 -14.12 10.91 -4.40
C LEU A 76 -12.77 11.56 -4.12
N ARG A 77 -11.85 10.89 -3.41
CA ARG A 77 -10.49 11.42 -3.18
C ARG A 77 -9.72 11.65 -4.47
N ARG A 78 -9.96 10.84 -5.50
CA ARG A 78 -9.34 11.00 -6.82
C ARG A 78 -9.93 12.18 -7.57
N PHE A 79 -11.26 12.26 -7.65
CA PHE A 79 -11.94 13.37 -8.32
C PHE A 79 -11.65 14.70 -7.62
N TYR A 80 -11.75 14.77 -6.29
CA TYR A 80 -11.50 15.98 -5.51
C TYR A 80 -10.13 16.58 -5.80
N ARG A 81 -9.06 15.75 -5.80
CA ARG A 81 -7.70 16.20 -6.13
C ARG A 81 -7.58 16.81 -7.54
N SER A 82 -8.43 16.39 -8.48
CA SER A 82 -8.43 16.96 -9.83
C SER A 82 -9.12 18.32 -9.92
N TYR A 83 -10.04 18.63 -9.00
CA TYR A 83 -10.83 19.86 -8.99
C TYR A 83 -10.35 20.88 -7.95
N GLU A 84 -9.73 20.44 -6.86
CA GLU A 84 -9.19 21.28 -5.78
C GLU A 84 -8.36 22.49 -6.29
N PRO A 85 -7.38 22.33 -7.21
CA PRO A 85 -6.57 23.46 -7.66
C PRO A 85 -7.29 24.44 -8.60
N MET A 86 -8.53 24.16 -8.99
CA MET A 86 -9.31 24.96 -9.95
C MET A 86 -10.23 25.96 -9.24
N SER A 87 -10.50 27.11 -9.89
CA SER A 87 -11.56 28.03 -9.45
C SER A 87 -12.96 27.42 -9.64
N GLU A 88 -13.98 27.95 -8.97
CA GLU A 88 -15.36 27.45 -9.09
C GLU A 88 -15.85 27.39 -10.54
N ALA A 89 -15.62 28.47 -11.31
CA ALA A 89 -16.00 28.56 -12.72
C ALA A 89 -15.24 27.52 -13.56
N ASP A 90 -13.95 27.30 -13.26
CA ASP A 90 -13.12 26.33 -13.98
C ASP A 90 -13.54 24.89 -13.67
N ARG A 91 -13.92 24.56 -12.43
CA ARG A 91 -14.38 23.22 -12.04
C ARG A 91 -15.61 22.79 -12.85
N SER A 92 -16.63 23.65 -12.87
CA SER A 92 -17.88 23.40 -13.58
C SER A 92 -17.66 23.26 -15.08
N THR A 93 -16.84 24.16 -15.65
CA THR A 93 -16.49 24.15 -17.07
C THR A 93 -15.73 22.88 -17.42
N ALA A 94 -14.66 22.55 -16.69
CA ALA A 94 -13.86 21.35 -16.93
C ALA A 94 -14.69 20.06 -16.84
N PHE A 95 -15.67 19.99 -15.92
CA PHE A 95 -16.59 18.85 -15.82
C PHE A 95 -17.50 18.75 -17.06
N LEU A 96 -18.19 19.82 -17.42
CA LEU A 96 -19.08 19.87 -18.58
C LEU A 96 -18.34 19.67 -19.92
N GLU A 97 -17.05 20.01 -19.97
CA GLU A 97 -16.18 19.74 -21.10
C GLU A 97 -15.91 18.24 -21.28
N SER A 98 -15.76 17.48 -20.20
CA SER A 98 -15.56 16.02 -20.23
C SER A 98 -16.82 15.21 -20.54
N VAL A 99 -18.00 15.82 -20.39
CA VAL A 99 -19.30 15.15 -20.64
C VAL A 99 -19.53 14.91 -22.14
N ARG A 100 -20.25 13.82 -22.45
CA ARG A 100 -20.65 13.51 -23.83
C ARG A 100 -21.36 14.71 -24.47
N LYS A 101 -20.88 15.14 -25.64
CA LYS A 101 -21.47 16.23 -26.42
C LYS A 101 -22.76 15.80 -27.14
N SER A 102 -23.83 15.66 -26.37
CA SER A 102 -25.19 15.48 -26.87
C SER A 102 -26.18 16.35 -26.06
N PRO A 103 -27.31 16.80 -26.63
CA PRO A 103 -28.26 17.65 -25.90
C PRO A 103 -28.72 17.02 -24.59
N ARG A 104 -29.09 15.73 -24.62
CA ARG A 104 -29.55 14.99 -23.44
C ARG A 104 -28.45 14.81 -22.39
N GLY A 105 -27.22 14.49 -22.80
CA GLY A 105 -26.11 14.26 -21.87
C GLY A 105 -25.65 15.54 -21.19
N LEU A 106 -25.54 16.64 -21.96
CA LEU A 106 -25.19 17.95 -21.43
C LEU A 106 -26.30 18.51 -20.53
N ALA A 107 -27.58 18.33 -20.88
CA ALA A 107 -28.68 18.74 -20.02
C ALA A 107 -28.70 17.97 -18.69
N ALA A 108 -28.48 16.65 -18.72
CA ALA A 108 -28.38 15.83 -17.52
C ALA A 108 -27.23 16.29 -16.60
N ALA A 109 -26.04 16.52 -17.15
CA ALA A 109 -24.90 17.01 -16.38
C ALA A 109 -25.12 18.42 -15.81
N TYR A 110 -25.58 19.35 -16.66
CA TYR A 110 -25.79 20.76 -16.29
C TYR A 110 -26.84 20.90 -15.19
N ARG A 111 -27.98 20.21 -15.34
CA ARG A 111 -29.04 20.21 -14.31
C ARG A 111 -28.62 19.52 -13.02
N GLY A 112 -27.66 18.58 -13.09
CA GLY A 112 -27.12 17.91 -11.91
C GLY A 112 -26.21 18.81 -11.08
N ILE A 113 -25.33 19.59 -11.72
CA ILE A 113 -24.43 20.50 -11.00
C ILE A 113 -25.07 21.87 -10.70
N PHE A 114 -26.13 22.24 -11.43
CA PHE A 114 -26.87 23.49 -11.25
C PHE A 114 -28.39 23.25 -11.11
N PRO A 115 -28.85 22.65 -9.99
CA PRO A 115 -30.25 22.28 -9.82
C PRO A 115 -31.20 23.48 -9.79
N ASN A 116 -30.72 24.65 -9.36
CA ASN A 116 -31.52 25.86 -9.15
C ASN A 116 -31.46 26.87 -10.31
N ARG A 117 -30.73 26.57 -11.39
CA ARG A 117 -30.64 27.46 -12.55
C ARG A 117 -31.89 27.38 -13.41
N GLU A 118 -32.21 28.50 -14.05
CA GLU A 118 -33.41 28.66 -14.85
C GLU A 118 -33.27 28.05 -16.25
N VAL A 119 -34.40 27.76 -16.90
CA VAL A 119 -34.43 27.19 -18.27
C VAL A 119 -33.70 28.08 -19.30
N GLY A 120 -33.66 29.40 -19.06
CA GLY A 120 -32.93 30.36 -19.87
C GLY A 120 -31.42 30.08 -19.90
N GLU A 121 -30.83 29.79 -18.75
CA GLU A 121 -29.40 29.52 -18.63
C GLU A 121 -29.02 28.17 -19.26
N LEU A 122 -29.87 27.15 -19.10
CA LEU A 122 -29.69 25.88 -19.81
C LEU A 122 -29.72 26.08 -21.34
N ARG A 123 -30.62 26.94 -21.83
CA ARG A 123 -30.74 27.25 -23.26
C ARG A 123 -29.47 27.91 -23.78
N GLU A 124 -28.92 28.88 -23.07
CA GLU A 124 -27.66 29.55 -23.43
C GLU A 124 -26.49 28.56 -23.44
N PHE A 125 -26.38 27.74 -22.38
CA PHE A 125 -25.33 26.73 -22.28
C PHE A 125 -25.39 25.70 -23.42
N LEU A 126 -26.57 25.16 -23.74
CA LEU A 126 -26.71 24.17 -24.81
C LEU A 126 -26.40 24.77 -26.19
N ARG A 127 -26.82 26.02 -26.45
CA ARG A 127 -26.49 26.72 -27.71
C ARG A 127 -24.99 26.98 -27.84
N ALA A 128 -24.33 27.38 -26.76
CA ALA A 128 -22.88 27.59 -26.74
C ALA A 128 -22.11 26.26 -26.91
N SER A 129 -22.58 25.19 -26.28
CA SER A 129 -21.91 23.89 -26.27
C SER A 129 -22.16 23.05 -27.53
N LEU A 130 -23.25 23.30 -28.25
CA LEU A 130 -23.68 22.57 -29.44
C LEU A 130 -24.14 23.55 -30.53
N PRO A 131 -23.25 24.35 -31.13
CA PRO A 131 -23.62 25.41 -32.07
C PRO A 131 -24.33 24.90 -33.35
N ASN A 132 -24.13 23.62 -33.68
CA ASN A 132 -24.70 22.97 -34.87
C ASN A 132 -25.85 22.00 -34.55
N ALA A 133 -26.35 21.96 -33.31
CA ALA A 133 -27.47 21.10 -32.97
C ALA A 133 -28.80 21.71 -33.42
N ASP A 134 -29.50 21.02 -34.31
CA ASP A 134 -30.88 21.34 -34.67
C ASP A 134 -31.79 20.98 -33.49
N THR A 135 -32.33 22.00 -32.81
CA THR A 135 -33.22 21.84 -31.66
C THR A 135 -34.60 22.39 -32.02
N LYS A 136 -35.63 21.55 -31.93
CA LYS A 136 -36.99 21.99 -32.21
C LYS A 136 -37.49 22.92 -31.10
N PRO A 137 -38.46 23.80 -31.39
CA PRO A 137 -39.14 24.57 -30.35
C PRO A 137 -39.71 23.63 -29.27
N GLY A 138 -39.36 23.86 -28.00
CA GLY A 138 -39.81 23.04 -26.87
C GLY A 138 -38.85 21.92 -26.43
N ASP A 139 -37.83 21.57 -27.23
CA ASP A 139 -36.91 20.46 -26.89
C ASP A 139 -36.09 20.75 -25.62
N ILE A 140 -35.68 22.01 -25.42
CA ILE A 140 -34.87 22.42 -24.26
C ILE A 140 -35.74 22.44 -23.00
N GLU A 141 -36.99 22.88 -23.10
CA GLU A 141 -37.97 22.84 -22.02
C GLU A 141 -38.27 21.41 -21.60
N ASN A 142 -38.40 20.50 -22.56
CA ASN A 142 -38.58 19.06 -22.30
C ASN A 142 -37.36 18.46 -21.58
N LEU A 143 -36.13 18.79 -22.02
CA LEU A 143 -34.91 18.35 -21.35
C LEU A 143 -34.79 18.94 -19.94
N PHE A 144 -35.14 20.21 -19.76
CA PHE A 144 -35.14 20.88 -18.46
C PHE A 144 -36.08 20.20 -17.46
N ALA A 145 -37.29 19.84 -17.92
CA ALA A 145 -38.28 19.13 -17.12
C ALA A 145 -37.88 17.67 -16.83
N ALA A 146 -37.28 16.98 -17.81
CA ALA A 146 -36.84 15.59 -17.68
C ALA A 146 -35.75 15.42 -16.61
N PHE A 147 -34.82 16.36 -16.51
CA PHE A 147 -33.74 16.35 -15.51
C PHE A 147 -34.00 17.34 -14.37
N ALA A 148 -35.25 17.55 -13.97
CA ALA A 148 -35.53 18.34 -12.77
C ALA A 148 -35.05 17.61 -11.50
N PRO A 149 -34.61 18.34 -10.46
CA PRO A 149 -34.17 17.72 -9.20
C PRO A 149 -35.15 16.66 -8.69
N GLY A 150 -34.64 15.47 -8.39
CA GLY A 150 -35.43 14.32 -7.90
C GLY A 150 -36.22 13.54 -8.94
N LYS A 151 -36.12 13.86 -10.25
CA LYS A 151 -36.77 13.08 -11.33
C LYS A 151 -36.03 11.79 -11.69
N GLU A 152 -34.71 11.80 -11.60
CA GLU A 152 -33.84 10.66 -11.83
C GLU A 152 -32.96 10.44 -10.59
N SER A 153 -32.51 9.20 -10.39
CA SER A 153 -31.49 8.90 -9.39
C SER A 153 -30.14 9.49 -9.81
N LEU A 154 -29.20 9.61 -8.86
CA LEU A 154 -27.84 10.07 -9.20
C LEU A 154 -27.16 9.13 -10.21
N GLU A 155 -27.42 7.82 -10.09
CA GLU A 155 -26.92 6.79 -11.01
C GLU A 155 -27.45 7.00 -12.44
N ASP A 156 -28.77 7.15 -12.61
CA ASP A 156 -29.41 7.26 -13.92
C ASP A 156 -29.03 8.57 -14.64
N GLN A 157 -28.95 9.66 -13.87
CA GLN A 157 -28.58 10.97 -14.40
C GLN A 157 -27.12 10.97 -14.87
N ALA A 158 -26.21 10.40 -14.07
CA ALA A 158 -24.80 10.26 -14.45
C ALA A 158 -24.60 9.30 -15.63
N TYR A 159 -25.37 8.21 -15.69
CA TYR A 159 -25.39 7.30 -16.85
C TYR A 159 -25.77 8.06 -18.13
N THR A 160 -26.80 8.90 -18.07
CA THR A 160 -27.23 9.72 -19.21
C THR A 160 -26.14 10.72 -19.64
N ALA A 161 -25.45 11.32 -18.67
CA ALA A 161 -24.31 12.21 -18.91
C ALA A 161 -23.02 11.47 -19.35
N ARG A 162 -22.97 10.13 -19.22
CA ARG A 162 -21.76 9.31 -19.38
C ARG A 162 -20.60 9.78 -18.49
N THR A 163 -20.91 10.07 -17.24
CA THR A 163 -19.93 10.42 -16.19
C THR A 163 -20.06 9.46 -15.01
N HIS A 164 -19.12 9.53 -14.07
CA HIS A 164 -19.21 8.76 -12.84
C HIS A 164 -20.22 9.43 -11.88
N PRO A 165 -21.17 8.70 -11.27
CA PRO A 165 -22.16 9.26 -10.35
C PRO A 165 -21.56 10.12 -9.22
N LEU A 166 -20.52 9.62 -8.56
CA LEU A 166 -19.81 10.37 -7.52
C LEU A 166 -19.02 11.59 -8.04
N GLU A 167 -18.63 11.62 -9.31
CA GLU A 167 -18.01 12.81 -9.91
C GLU A 167 -19.06 13.91 -10.13
N LEU A 168 -20.22 13.54 -10.68
CA LEU A 168 -21.35 14.45 -10.85
C LEU A 168 -21.79 15.05 -9.51
N TRP A 169 -21.96 14.21 -8.49
CA TRP A 169 -22.31 14.66 -7.14
C TRP A 169 -21.23 15.56 -6.55
N LEU A 170 -19.96 15.19 -6.68
CA LEU A 170 -18.86 15.98 -6.14
C LEU A 170 -18.83 17.39 -6.74
N VAL A 171 -18.94 17.51 -8.06
CA VAL A 171 -18.92 18.83 -8.71
C VAL A 171 -20.14 19.65 -8.29
N ALA A 172 -21.33 19.04 -8.20
CA ALA A 172 -22.52 19.72 -7.68
C ALA A 172 -22.31 20.23 -6.24
N TYR A 173 -21.70 19.41 -5.38
CA TYR A 173 -21.40 19.76 -4.00
C TYR A 173 -20.37 20.90 -3.91
N LEU A 174 -19.31 20.86 -4.71
CA LEU A 174 -18.29 21.92 -4.76
C LEU A 174 -18.80 23.23 -5.38
N VAL A 175 -19.84 23.19 -6.22
CA VAL A 175 -20.53 24.41 -6.68
C VAL A 175 -21.32 25.04 -5.54
N ALA A 176 -22.03 24.24 -4.75
CA ALA A 176 -22.78 24.74 -3.59
C ALA A 176 -21.88 25.14 -2.41
N HIS A 177 -20.71 24.51 -2.28
CA HIS A 177 -19.75 24.69 -1.20
C HIS A 177 -18.32 24.84 -1.77
N PRO A 178 -17.97 26.03 -2.31
CA PRO A 178 -16.71 26.23 -3.03
C PRO A 178 -15.44 25.94 -2.22
N GLU A 179 -15.50 26.20 -0.91
CA GLU A 179 -14.40 26.05 0.04
C GLU A 179 -14.42 24.70 0.79
N ALA A 180 -15.33 23.79 0.44
CA ALA A 180 -15.46 22.51 1.13
C ALA A 180 -14.16 21.70 1.07
N THR A 181 -13.72 21.27 2.23
CA THR A 181 -12.57 20.39 2.40
C THR A 181 -12.90 18.96 1.97
N LEU A 182 -11.86 18.17 1.69
CA LEU A 182 -12.02 16.75 1.41
C LEU A 182 -12.73 16.00 2.54
N SER A 183 -12.54 16.40 3.81
CA SER A 183 -13.23 15.76 4.94
C SER A 183 -14.74 16.00 4.86
N GLU A 184 -15.16 17.25 4.64
CA GLU A 184 -16.58 17.61 4.52
C GLU A 184 -17.23 16.90 3.32
N VAL A 185 -16.52 16.78 2.20
CA VAL A 185 -16.96 16.01 1.02
C VAL A 185 -17.18 14.54 1.37
N LEU A 186 -16.24 13.91 2.09
CA LEU A 186 -16.35 12.49 2.46
C LEU A 186 -17.47 12.23 3.48
N ASP A 187 -17.73 13.19 4.37
CA ASP A 187 -18.80 13.13 5.35
C ASP A 187 -20.18 13.37 4.72
N ALA A 188 -20.30 14.37 3.84
CA ALA A 188 -21.55 14.68 3.14
C ALA A 188 -21.97 13.57 2.15
N SER A 189 -21.00 12.88 1.54
CA SER A 189 -21.24 11.86 0.50
C SER A 189 -21.65 10.48 1.00
N ARG A 190 -21.90 10.29 2.30
CA ARG A 190 -22.10 8.94 2.87
C ARG A 190 -23.26 8.18 2.23
N GLU A 191 -24.38 8.86 2.00
CA GLU A 191 -25.56 8.23 1.41
C GLU A 191 -25.41 8.05 -0.10
N GLU A 192 -24.76 8.97 -0.80
CA GLU A 192 -24.52 8.89 -2.24
C GLU A 192 -23.52 7.80 -2.58
N ARG A 193 -22.48 7.62 -1.74
CA ARG A 193 -21.58 6.46 -1.82
C ARG A 193 -22.30 5.14 -1.59
N ARG A 194 -23.40 5.10 -0.86
CA ARG A 194 -24.23 3.89 -0.73
C ARG A 194 -25.16 3.73 -1.92
N GLU A 195 -25.76 4.84 -2.37
CA GLU A 195 -26.72 4.87 -3.47
C GLU A 195 -26.12 4.35 -4.77
N VAL A 196 -24.89 4.77 -5.11
CA VAL A 196 -24.16 4.36 -6.33
C VAL A 196 -23.82 2.87 -6.38
N TYR A 197 -23.99 2.19 -5.24
CA TYR A 197 -23.83 0.75 -5.12
C TYR A 197 -25.16 0.06 -4.81
N ASN A 198 -26.30 0.71 -5.03
CA ASN A 198 -27.60 0.10 -4.75
C ASN A 198 -27.85 -1.17 -5.56
N TRP A 199 -27.33 -1.21 -6.79
CA TRP A 199 -27.33 -2.41 -7.62
C TRP A 199 -26.63 -3.59 -6.93
N LEU A 200 -25.61 -3.34 -6.09
CA LEU A 200 -24.89 -4.38 -5.35
C LEU A 200 -25.79 -5.05 -4.31
N TYR A 201 -26.73 -4.31 -3.69
CA TYR A 201 -27.68 -4.86 -2.71
C TYR A 201 -28.89 -5.53 -3.37
N LYS A 202 -29.35 -5.03 -4.53
CA LYS A 202 -30.57 -5.50 -5.22
C LYS A 202 -30.36 -6.69 -6.15
N THR A 203 -29.11 -7.06 -6.43
CA THR A 203 -28.80 -8.08 -7.44
C THR A 203 -28.97 -9.52 -6.94
N LYS A 204 -29.53 -10.38 -7.80
CA LYS A 204 -29.44 -11.86 -7.67
C LYS A 204 -28.03 -12.40 -8.01
N ARG A 205 -27.06 -11.52 -8.28
CA ARG A 205 -25.72 -11.85 -8.80
C ARG A 205 -24.76 -12.15 -7.65
N LYS A 206 -25.00 -13.29 -6.99
CA LYS A 206 -24.22 -13.77 -5.83
C LYS A 206 -22.71 -13.72 -6.05
N ASN A 207 -22.23 -14.14 -7.22
CA ASN A 207 -20.81 -14.13 -7.56
C ASN A 207 -20.18 -12.73 -7.53
N ALA A 208 -20.92 -11.70 -7.97
CA ALA A 208 -20.41 -10.34 -7.98
C ALA A 208 -20.18 -9.84 -6.55
N GLN A 209 -21.18 -10.01 -5.69
CA GLN A 209 -21.11 -9.68 -4.27
C GLN A 209 -20.01 -10.50 -3.54
N ASP A 210 -19.91 -11.81 -3.80
CA ASP A 210 -18.90 -12.69 -3.19
C ASP A 210 -17.48 -12.21 -3.50
N ALA A 211 -17.23 -11.76 -4.74
CA ALA A 211 -15.92 -11.22 -5.12
C ALA A 211 -15.55 -9.95 -4.33
N ARG A 212 -16.50 -9.04 -4.08
CA ARG A 212 -16.26 -7.79 -3.33
C ARG A 212 -16.02 -8.07 -1.84
N ILE A 213 -16.81 -8.98 -1.29
CA ILE A 213 -16.64 -9.45 0.09
C ILE A 213 -15.27 -10.12 0.24
N SER A 214 -14.90 -11.01 -0.68
CA SER A 214 -13.59 -11.65 -0.69
C SER A 214 -12.45 -10.63 -0.76
N ALA A 215 -12.60 -9.57 -1.57
CA ALA A 215 -11.60 -8.51 -1.66
C ALA A 215 -11.42 -7.77 -0.32
N LEU A 216 -12.52 -7.44 0.39
CA LEU A 216 -12.41 -6.84 1.72
C LEU A 216 -11.78 -7.78 2.75
N LEU A 217 -12.19 -9.05 2.75
CA LEU A 217 -11.63 -10.06 3.63
C LEU A 217 -10.13 -10.26 3.39
N GLU A 218 -9.68 -10.16 2.14
CA GLU A 218 -8.26 -10.17 1.79
C GLU A 218 -7.53 -8.95 2.38
N VAL A 219 -8.10 -7.74 2.29
CA VAL A 219 -7.49 -6.56 2.91
C VAL A 219 -7.40 -6.71 4.43
N GLU A 220 -8.44 -7.22 5.09
CA GLU A 220 -8.42 -7.48 6.53
C GLU A 220 -7.37 -8.53 6.92
N ALA A 221 -7.18 -9.57 6.09
CA ALA A 221 -6.11 -10.54 6.29
C ALA A 221 -4.71 -9.88 6.21
N PHE A 222 -4.50 -8.91 5.31
CA PHE A 222 -3.25 -8.14 5.26
C PHE A 222 -3.01 -7.26 6.49
N ILE A 223 -4.05 -6.87 7.23
CA ILE A 223 -3.89 -6.19 8.54
C ILE A 223 -3.26 -7.17 9.54
N GLU A 224 -3.69 -8.43 9.58
CA GLU A 224 -3.09 -9.43 10.46
C GLU A 224 -1.65 -9.77 10.05
N VAL A 225 -1.37 -9.85 8.74
CA VAL A 225 0.00 -10.00 8.22
C VAL A 225 0.87 -8.82 8.67
N GLN A 226 0.36 -7.59 8.57
CA GLN A 226 1.07 -6.39 9.01
C GLN A 226 1.38 -6.45 10.51
N ARG A 227 0.40 -6.81 11.35
CA ARG A 227 0.62 -6.96 12.80
C ARG A 227 1.69 -8.00 13.11
N ALA A 228 1.72 -9.10 12.35
CA ALA A 228 2.75 -10.10 12.48
C ALA A 228 4.13 -9.56 12.10
N TRP A 229 4.24 -8.80 11.02
CA TRP A 229 5.50 -8.21 10.55
C TRP A 229 6.00 -7.10 11.47
N ALA A 230 5.10 -6.32 12.08
CA ALA A 230 5.44 -5.28 13.05
C ALA A 230 6.20 -5.84 14.26
N ARG A 231 5.88 -7.07 14.71
CA ARG A 231 6.65 -7.75 15.77
C ARG A 231 8.12 -7.95 15.42
N PHE A 232 8.44 -8.06 14.13
CA PHE A 232 9.82 -8.23 13.64
C PHE A 232 10.48 -6.90 13.25
N GLY A 233 9.86 -5.76 13.55
CA GLY A 233 10.45 -4.44 13.30
C GLY A 233 10.01 -3.78 11.98
N TYR A 234 9.00 -4.33 11.27
CA TYR A 234 8.47 -3.68 10.07
C TYR A 234 7.96 -2.25 10.42
N PRO A 235 8.43 -1.20 9.70
CA PRO A 235 8.35 0.17 10.20
C PRO A 235 7.06 0.91 9.81
N PHE A 236 6.18 0.31 9.02
CA PHE A 236 4.97 0.97 8.52
C PHE A 236 3.71 0.35 9.12
N ALA A 237 2.72 1.20 9.41
CA ALA A 237 1.44 0.79 9.99
C ALA A 237 0.56 -0.03 9.04
N ASN A 238 0.84 0.01 7.74
CA ASN A 238 0.03 -0.65 6.71
C ASN A 238 0.94 -1.38 5.71
N LEU A 239 0.45 -2.50 5.18
CA LEU A 239 0.98 -3.17 4.00
C LEU A 239 0.11 -2.85 2.79
N VAL A 240 0.69 -2.92 1.59
CA VAL A 240 -0.06 -3.00 0.35
C VAL A 240 -0.81 -4.35 0.35
N PRO A 241 -2.16 -4.37 0.30
CA PRO A 241 -2.93 -5.60 0.37
C PRO A 241 -2.90 -6.34 -0.97
N SER A 242 -1.75 -6.93 -1.26
CA SER A 242 -1.46 -7.67 -2.49
C SER A 242 -0.42 -8.73 -2.21
N TYR A 243 -0.53 -9.89 -2.87
CA TYR A 243 0.50 -10.92 -2.77
C TYR A 243 1.88 -10.41 -3.19
N ALA A 244 1.96 -9.35 -4.00
CA ALA A 244 3.21 -8.65 -4.33
C ALA A 244 4.01 -8.19 -3.10
N THR A 245 3.38 -8.07 -1.92
CA THR A 245 4.05 -7.73 -0.67
C THR A 245 5.16 -8.72 -0.33
N SER A 246 5.00 -10.00 -0.70
CA SER A 246 6.03 -11.02 -0.49
C SER A 246 7.28 -10.83 -1.35
N ILE A 247 7.23 -9.93 -2.34
CA ILE A 247 8.36 -9.57 -3.21
C ILE A 247 8.71 -8.08 -3.11
N GLY A 248 8.29 -7.42 -2.03
CA GLY A 248 8.77 -6.08 -1.66
C GLY A 248 7.90 -4.91 -2.10
N SER A 249 6.66 -5.11 -2.58
CA SER A 249 5.79 -3.99 -2.99
C SER A 249 5.38 -3.06 -1.85
N SER A 250 5.47 -3.52 -0.59
CA SER A 250 5.15 -2.72 0.60
C SER A 250 6.33 -1.88 1.11
N GLY A 251 7.49 -1.95 0.45
CA GLY A 251 8.69 -1.22 0.85
C GLY A 251 9.24 -1.62 2.22
N ASP A 252 10.38 -1.02 2.60
CA ASP A 252 10.96 -1.14 3.93
C ASP A 252 11.97 0.01 4.19
N ARG A 253 12.48 0.13 5.42
CA ARG A 253 13.63 0.98 5.78
C ARG A 253 14.88 0.11 5.93
N ALA A 254 16.02 0.60 5.45
CA ALA A 254 17.30 -0.12 5.58
C ALA A 254 17.67 -0.43 7.05
N SER A 255 17.29 0.44 7.99
CA SER A 255 17.48 0.19 9.42
C SER A 255 16.62 -0.97 9.92
N ALA A 256 15.33 -1.01 9.57
CA ALA A 256 14.41 -2.08 9.98
C ALA A 256 14.84 -3.45 9.42
N LEU A 257 15.34 -3.48 8.18
CA LEU A 257 15.94 -4.67 7.61
C LEU A 257 17.20 -5.14 8.36
N SER A 258 18.00 -4.20 8.87
CA SER A 258 19.16 -4.51 9.71
C SER A 258 18.72 -5.02 11.07
N ASP A 259 17.69 -4.42 11.69
CA ASP A 259 17.11 -4.88 12.95
C ASP A 259 16.58 -6.32 12.83
N LEU A 260 15.94 -6.66 11.70
CA LEU A 260 15.52 -8.03 11.40
C LEU A 260 16.70 -9.00 11.32
N MET A 261 17.82 -8.61 10.69
CA MET A 261 19.03 -9.44 10.68
C MET A 261 19.61 -9.60 12.08
N GLY A 262 19.53 -8.58 12.93
CA GLY A 262 19.91 -8.65 14.34
C GLY A 262 19.05 -9.64 15.13
N ILE A 263 17.73 -9.61 14.95
CA ILE A 263 16.80 -10.60 15.54
C ILE A 263 17.20 -12.01 15.11
N ILE A 264 17.47 -12.23 13.83
CA ILE A 264 17.84 -13.55 13.29
C ILE A 264 19.22 -14.01 13.82
N ALA A 265 20.19 -13.11 13.88
CA ALA A 265 21.53 -13.40 14.38
C ALA A 265 21.52 -13.77 15.86
N ASN A 266 20.59 -13.18 16.63
CA ASN A 266 20.42 -13.35 18.07
C ASN A 266 19.29 -14.34 18.43
N ASP A 267 19.18 -15.45 17.68
CA ASP A 267 18.25 -16.55 17.95
C ASP A 267 16.78 -16.11 18.18
N GLY A 268 16.34 -15.07 17.48
CA GLY A 268 14.98 -14.56 17.51
C GLY A 268 14.70 -13.51 18.59
N VAL A 269 15.72 -13.07 19.32
CA VAL A 269 15.62 -12.04 20.36
C VAL A 269 15.83 -10.65 19.77
N ARG A 270 14.82 -9.79 19.92
CA ARG A 270 14.90 -8.37 19.59
C ARG A 270 15.60 -7.61 20.71
N GLN A 271 16.62 -6.85 20.34
CA GLN A 271 17.34 -5.93 21.22
C GLN A 271 17.18 -4.49 20.70
N THR A 272 17.19 -3.53 21.61
CA THR A 272 17.18 -2.11 21.24
C THR A 272 18.55 -1.71 20.71
N ASN A 273 18.62 -1.31 19.44
CA ASN A 273 19.83 -0.77 18.83
C ASN A 273 20.13 0.62 19.38
N MET A 274 21.19 0.75 20.19
CA MET A 274 21.64 2.00 20.80
C MET A 274 22.98 2.43 20.22
N ARG A 275 23.11 3.73 19.92
CA ARG A 275 24.38 4.33 19.45
C ARG A 275 25.15 5.05 20.55
N ILE A 276 24.44 5.47 21.59
CA ILE A 276 24.98 6.20 22.75
C ILE A 276 24.48 5.42 23.97
N LEU A 277 25.41 4.95 24.79
CA LEU A 277 25.12 4.18 26.01
C LEU A 277 25.12 5.10 27.24
N ASP A 278 26.11 5.98 27.29
CA ASP A 278 26.37 6.91 28.37
C ASP A 278 26.80 8.28 27.81
N LEU A 279 26.52 9.33 28.58
CA LEU A 279 27.03 10.68 28.38
C LEU A 279 27.53 11.21 29.72
N SER A 280 28.81 11.57 29.77
CA SER A 280 29.44 12.21 30.92
C SER A 280 29.60 13.70 30.67
N PHE A 281 29.08 14.53 31.59
CA PHE A 281 29.15 15.98 31.54
C PHE A 281 29.96 16.52 32.70
N ALA A 282 30.80 17.54 32.44
CA ALA A 282 31.56 18.28 33.46
C ALA A 282 32.38 17.38 34.41
N GLU A 283 32.99 16.32 33.85
CA GLU A 283 33.79 15.33 34.56
C GLU A 283 34.88 16.00 35.43
N GLY A 284 34.99 15.59 36.69
CA GLY A 284 35.94 16.15 37.65
C GLY A 284 35.54 17.50 38.24
N THR A 285 34.28 17.93 38.08
CA THR A 285 33.75 19.15 38.70
C THR A 285 32.59 18.86 39.65
N PRO A 286 32.23 19.78 40.58
CA PRO A 286 31.03 19.62 41.41
C PRO A 286 29.71 19.52 40.62
N TYR A 287 29.72 19.81 39.32
CA TYR A 287 28.56 19.72 38.41
C TYR A 287 28.57 18.44 37.56
N GLU A 288 29.48 17.51 37.84
CA GLU A 288 29.59 16.25 37.12
C GLU A 288 28.26 15.51 37.07
N THR A 289 27.84 15.14 35.86
CA THR A 289 26.55 14.47 35.61
C THR A 289 26.77 13.34 34.64
N HIS A 290 26.38 12.13 35.02
CA HIS A 290 26.37 10.96 34.13
C HIS A 290 24.94 10.60 33.76
N LEU A 291 24.67 10.59 32.46
CA LEU A 291 23.42 10.09 31.91
C LEU A 291 23.69 8.74 31.27
N ALA A 292 23.28 7.66 31.94
CA ALA A 292 23.33 6.31 31.40
C ALA A 292 21.92 5.85 31.01
N ARG A 293 21.79 5.20 29.85
CA ARG A 293 20.50 4.64 29.43
C ARG A 293 20.28 3.31 30.13
N LYS A 294 19.09 3.13 30.72
CA LYS A 294 18.69 1.84 31.25
C LYS A 294 18.46 0.87 30.08
N PRO A 295 19.11 -0.31 30.05
CA PRO A 295 18.87 -1.29 28.99
C PRO A 295 17.39 -1.68 28.95
N ASP A 296 16.78 -1.61 27.77
CA ASP A 296 15.45 -2.16 27.54
C ASP A 296 15.47 -3.68 27.70
N ARG A 297 14.34 -4.26 28.10
CA ARG A 297 14.20 -5.72 28.15
C ARG A 297 14.30 -6.28 26.74
N SER A 298 15.23 -7.21 26.53
CA SER A 298 15.27 -8.04 25.33
C SER A 298 13.98 -8.86 25.22
N GLU A 299 13.41 -8.98 24.03
CA GLU A 299 12.14 -9.66 23.80
C GLU A 299 12.31 -10.80 22.78
N GLN A 300 11.87 -12.00 23.13
CA GLN A 300 11.82 -13.13 22.19
C GLN A 300 10.64 -12.93 21.22
N VAL A 301 10.93 -12.52 19.98
CA VAL A 301 9.90 -12.22 18.97
C VAL A 301 9.75 -13.32 17.91
N MET A 302 10.77 -14.16 17.74
CA MET A 302 10.78 -15.31 16.82
C MET A 302 11.19 -16.57 17.57
N GLU A 303 10.58 -17.72 17.28
CA GLU A 303 11.02 -18.99 17.84
C GLU A 303 12.52 -19.27 17.53
N PRO A 304 13.36 -19.64 18.51
CA PRO A 304 14.80 -19.81 18.29
C PRO A 304 15.14 -20.83 17.19
N ALA A 305 14.35 -21.91 17.09
CA ALA A 305 14.53 -22.91 16.04
C ALA A 305 14.28 -22.32 14.63
N VAL A 306 13.33 -21.39 14.50
CA VAL A 306 13.03 -20.70 13.24
C VAL A 306 14.14 -19.72 12.90
N ALA A 307 14.64 -18.95 13.87
CA ALA A 307 15.74 -18.01 13.67
C ALA A 307 17.02 -18.73 13.18
N ARG A 308 17.41 -19.82 13.84
CA ARG A 308 18.57 -20.63 13.44
C ARG A 308 18.42 -21.24 12.05
N LEU A 309 17.24 -21.74 11.71
CA LEU A 309 16.96 -22.25 10.36
C LEU A 309 17.07 -21.12 9.33
N LEU A 310 16.46 -19.96 9.58
CA LEU A 310 16.49 -18.82 8.66
C LEU A 310 17.91 -18.30 8.46
N LYS A 311 18.72 -18.23 9.52
CA LYS A 311 20.15 -17.90 9.45
C LYS A 311 20.91 -18.86 8.53
N LYS A 312 20.67 -20.18 8.68
CA LYS A 312 21.25 -21.20 7.79
C LYS A 312 20.80 -21.00 6.33
N GLU A 313 19.53 -20.70 6.08
CA GLU A 313 19.04 -20.43 4.73
C GLU A 313 19.68 -19.17 4.12
N LEU A 314 19.90 -18.12 4.92
CA LEU A 314 20.57 -16.88 4.50
C LEU A 314 22.03 -17.14 4.13
N VAL A 315 22.75 -17.99 4.87
CA VAL A 315 24.09 -18.48 4.48
C VAL A 315 24.01 -19.23 3.15
N GLY A 316 23.01 -20.10 2.98
CA GLY A 316 22.80 -20.82 1.72
C GLY A 316 22.56 -19.90 0.50
N VAL A 317 21.94 -18.73 0.67
CA VAL A 317 21.79 -17.72 -0.41
C VAL A 317 23.15 -17.15 -0.84
N VAL A 318 24.07 -16.97 0.10
CA VAL A 318 25.43 -16.49 -0.18
C VAL A 318 26.30 -17.62 -0.74
N GLU A 319 26.16 -18.86 -0.30
CA GLU A 319 26.96 -19.96 -0.83
C GLU A 319 26.53 -20.39 -2.23
N HIS A 320 25.22 -20.46 -2.47
CA HIS A 320 24.65 -21.14 -3.65
C HIS A 320 23.71 -20.27 -4.49
N GLY A 321 23.38 -19.06 -4.02
CA GLY A 321 22.27 -18.26 -4.55
C GLY A 321 22.68 -16.91 -5.15
N THR A 322 21.74 -15.98 -5.09
CA THR A 322 21.86 -14.64 -5.69
C THR A 322 22.95 -13.76 -5.06
N ALA A 323 23.44 -14.10 -3.85
CA ALA A 323 24.46 -13.34 -3.13
C ALA A 323 25.88 -13.94 -3.24
N ARG A 324 26.12 -14.86 -4.18
CA ARG A 324 27.39 -15.62 -4.30
C ARG A 324 28.69 -14.84 -4.30
N ARG A 325 28.67 -13.56 -4.67
CA ARG A 325 29.86 -12.70 -4.67
C ARG A 325 30.35 -12.35 -3.26
N ALA A 326 29.50 -12.48 -2.24
CA ALA A 326 29.88 -12.32 -0.84
C ALA A 326 30.41 -13.62 -0.22
N ASN A 327 30.40 -14.74 -0.95
CA ASN A 327 30.92 -16.00 -0.44
C ASN A 327 32.42 -15.86 -0.17
N GLN A 328 32.86 -16.28 1.01
CA GLN A 328 34.24 -16.18 1.49
C GLN A 328 34.83 -14.77 1.48
N ALA A 329 33.99 -13.72 1.42
CA ALA A 329 34.46 -12.33 1.38
C ALA A 329 35.06 -11.86 2.72
N VAL A 330 34.68 -12.49 3.82
CA VAL A 330 35.20 -12.20 5.16
C VAL A 330 36.23 -13.25 5.55
N LYS A 331 37.50 -12.86 5.53
CA LYS A 331 38.64 -13.70 5.88
C LYS A 331 39.48 -12.98 6.94
N LEU A 332 39.72 -13.66 8.05
CA LEU A 332 40.57 -13.17 9.14
C LEU A 332 42.07 -13.30 8.78
N GLY A 333 42.93 -12.62 9.54
CA GLY A 333 44.39 -12.68 9.34
C GLY A 333 45.01 -14.08 9.41
N ASP A 334 44.40 -15.02 10.17
CA ASP A 334 44.82 -16.43 10.26
C ASP A 334 44.33 -17.30 9.09
N GLY A 335 43.53 -16.71 8.19
CA GLY A 335 42.93 -17.38 7.05
C GLY A 335 41.55 -17.99 7.30
N THR A 336 41.04 -17.91 8.53
CA THR A 336 39.69 -18.36 8.89
C THR A 336 38.64 -17.56 8.12
N ILE A 337 37.68 -18.27 7.51
CA ILE A 337 36.56 -17.66 6.78
C ILE A 337 35.37 -17.56 7.74
N ILE A 338 34.87 -16.35 7.97
CA ILE A 338 33.63 -16.18 8.74
C ILE A 338 32.44 -16.32 7.78
N PRO A 339 31.47 -17.21 8.06
CA PRO A 339 30.29 -17.36 7.23
C PRO A 339 29.52 -16.05 7.10
N VAL A 340 29.14 -15.73 5.86
CA VAL A 340 28.26 -14.59 5.55
C VAL A 340 26.91 -15.16 5.15
N GLY A 341 25.85 -14.69 5.78
CA GLY A 341 24.48 -14.93 5.35
C GLY A 341 23.86 -13.65 4.83
N GLY A 342 22.90 -13.75 3.91
CA GLY A 342 22.18 -12.55 3.50
C GLY A 342 21.12 -12.79 2.45
N LYS A 343 20.37 -11.73 2.15
CA LYS A 343 19.35 -11.72 1.12
C LYS A 343 19.49 -10.50 0.22
N THR A 344 19.25 -10.73 -1.05
CA THR A 344 19.25 -9.70 -2.09
C THR A 344 17.84 -9.24 -2.44
N GLY A 345 17.71 -7.96 -2.78
CA GLY A 345 16.51 -7.38 -3.38
C GLY A 345 16.86 -6.45 -4.55
N THR A 346 16.05 -6.46 -5.61
CA THR A 346 16.14 -5.49 -6.72
C THR A 346 14.75 -4.95 -6.98
N GLY A 347 14.63 -3.63 -7.08
CA GLY A 347 13.35 -2.93 -7.31
C GLY A 347 13.48 -1.95 -8.46
N ASP A 348 12.50 -1.98 -9.34
CA ASP A 348 12.29 -1.01 -10.42
C ASP A 348 10.88 -0.45 -10.25
N ASN A 349 10.77 0.63 -9.47
CA ASN A 349 9.50 1.24 -9.14
C ASN A 349 9.07 2.14 -10.29
N ARG A 350 7.90 1.85 -10.87
CA ARG A 350 7.38 2.55 -12.05
C ARG A 350 5.89 2.79 -11.91
N ILE A 351 5.43 3.97 -12.31
CA ILE A 351 4.03 4.22 -12.57
C ILE A 351 3.75 3.77 -13.99
N LYS A 352 2.76 2.89 -14.15
CA LYS A 352 2.29 2.43 -15.46
C LYS A 352 0.83 2.83 -15.64
N VAL A 353 0.55 3.46 -16.77
CA VAL A 353 -0.80 3.88 -17.15
C VAL A 353 -1.26 2.97 -18.26
N TYR A 354 -2.42 2.34 -18.07
CA TYR A 354 -3.01 1.42 -19.04
C TYR A 354 -4.30 2.02 -19.62
N GLY A 355 -4.48 1.86 -20.93
CA GLY A 355 -5.68 2.23 -21.66
C GLY A 355 -6.67 1.08 -21.79
N ALA A 356 -7.73 1.33 -22.55
CA ALA A 356 -8.73 0.33 -22.89
C ALA A 356 -8.06 -0.93 -23.49
N GLY A 357 -8.55 -2.11 -23.11
CA GLY A 357 -7.99 -3.40 -23.55
C GLY A 357 -6.62 -3.75 -22.95
N GLY A 358 -6.12 -3.01 -21.96
CA GLY A 358 -4.86 -3.30 -21.28
C GLY A 358 -3.61 -2.83 -22.02
N GLN A 359 -3.76 -1.95 -23.01
CA GLN A 359 -2.63 -1.33 -23.70
C GLN A 359 -1.83 -0.45 -22.72
N LEU A 360 -0.51 -0.62 -22.64
CA LEU A 360 0.36 0.27 -21.87
C LEU A 360 0.48 1.62 -22.61
N LEU A 361 0.03 2.70 -21.99
CA LEU A 361 0.06 4.07 -22.53
C LEU A 361 1.26 4.85 -22.02
N GLU A 362 1.60 4.71 -20.75
CA GLU A 362 2.75 5.38 -20.13
C GLU A 362 3.46 4.44 -19.16
N SER A 363 4.78 4.57 -19.06
CA SER A 363 5.60 3.90 -18.06
C SER A 363 6.69 4.84 -17.59
N LYS A 364 6.56 5.37 -16.37
CA LYS A 364 7.45 6.37 -15.80
C LYS A 364 8.21 5.77 -14.61
N ALA A 365 9.54 5.77 -14.68
CA ALA A 365 10.37 5.40 -13.53
C ALA A 365 10.20 6.38 -12.37
N MET A 366 10.03 5.82 -11.18
CA MET A 366 9.95 6.53 -9.91
C MET A 366 11.21 6.34 -9.08
N SER A 367 11.81 5.14 -9.11
CA SER A 367 13.09 4.88 -8.47
C SER A 367 13.65 3.51 -8.87
N ARG A 368 14.97 3.37 -8.75
CA ARG A 368 15.65 2.06 -8.82
C ARG A 368 16.38 1.78 -7.52
N THR A 369 16.20 0.57 -6.99
CA THR A 369 16.80 0.11 -5.73
C THR A 369 17.51 -1.23 -5.92
N ALA A 370 18.64 -1.40 -5.26
CA ALA A 370 19.28 -2.69 -5.08
C ALA A 370 19.78 -2.80 -3.65
N THR A 371 19.44 -3.91 -2.99
CA THR A 371 19.66 -4.10 -1.55
C THR A 371 20.36 -5.42 -1.29
N PHE A 372 21.31 -5.41 -0.36
CA PHE A 372 21.87 -6.59 0.27
C PHE A 372 21.77 -6.44 1.79
N VAL A 373 20.93 -7.26 2.42
CA VAL A 373 20.84 -7.41 3.89
C VAL A 373 21.68 -8.60 4.28
N PHE A 374 22.48 -8.49 5.34
CA PHE A 374 23.47 -9.51 5.66
C PHE A 374 23.70 -9.69 7.16
N LEU A 375 24.28 -10.84 7.48
CA LEU A 375 24.90 -11.20 8.75
C LEU A 375 26.29 -11.76 8.49
N VAL A 376 27.22 -11.54 9.41
CA VAL A 376 28.59 -12.07 9.40
C VAL A 376 28.83 -12.78 10.72
N GLY A 377 28.92 -14.12 10.64
CA GLY A 377 28.97 -14.99 11.81
C GLY A 377 27.75 -14.79 12.72
N ASP A 378 28.02 -14.61 14.01
CA ASP A 378 27.00 -14.48 15.05
C ASP A 378 26.88 -13.06 15.62
N ARG A 379 27.76 -12.14 15.20
CA ARG A 379 27.97 -10.86 15.88
C ARG A 379 27.60 -9.64 15.07
N PHE A 380 27.76 -9.69 13.74
CA PHE A 380 27.63 -8.51 12.90
C PHE A 380 26.53 -8.69 11.87
N TYR A 381 25.85 -7.61 11.55
CA TYR A 381 24.78 -7.58 10.57
C TYR A 381 24.62 -6.17 10.02
N GLY A 382 23.92 -6.05 8.90
CA GLY A 382 23.66 -4.75 8.31
C GLY A 382 22.97 -4.81 6.96
N THR A 383 22.88 -3.65 6.33
CA THR A 383 22.24 -3.48 5.02
C THR A 383 23.05 -2.53 4.15
N ILE A 384 23.28 -2.90 2.89
CA ILE A 384 23.79 -2.00 1.85
C ILE A 384 22.68 -1.75 0.84
N VAL A 385 22.37 -0.48 0.58
CA VAL A 385 21.37 -0.05 -0.41
C VAL A 385 22.01 0.85 -1.45
N ALA A 386 21.82 0.52 -2.72
CA ALA A 386 22.00 1.44 -3.84
C ALA A 386 20.62 1.97 -4.27
N TYR A 387 20.48 3.29 -4.34
CA TYR A 387 19.21 3.96 -4.60
C TYR A 387 19.39 5.10 -5.59
N VAL A 388 18.54 5.12 -6.62
CA VAL A 388 18.42 6.25 -7.55
C VAL A 388 16.97 6.74 -7.56
N PRO A 389 16.70 7.96 -7.09
CA PRO A 389 15.35 8.53 -7.08
C PRO A 389 14.94 9.12 -8.43
N GLY A 390 13.63 9.17 -8.64
CA GLY A 390 12.97 9.92 -9.72
C GLY A 390 13.22 9.36 -11.13
N SER A 391 12.93 10.19 -12.13
CA SER A 391 13.07 9.84 -13.55
C SER A 391 14.50 9.52 -13.97
N ALA A 392 15.51 10.01 -13.22
CA ALA A 392 16.91 9.66 -13.46
C ALA A 392 17.17 8.16 -13.37
N ALA A 393 16.35 7.41 -12.61
CA ALA A 393 16.43 5.97 -12.49
C ALA A 393 16.32 5.23 -13.83
N GLU A 394 15.65 5.81 -14.84
CA GLU A 394 15.55 5.23 -16.19
C GLU A 394 16.92 5.02 -16.85
N ARG A 395 17.94 5.81 -16.46
CA ARG A 395 19.30 5.74 -17.02
C ARG A 395 20.18 4.68 -16.36
N TYR A 396 19.70 3.98 -15.33
CA TYR A 396 20.51 3.05 -14.54
C TYR A 396 20.03 1.61 -14.67
N ASN A 397 20.98 0.71 -14.93
CA ASN A 397 20.76 -0.73 -15.06
C ASN A 397 21.65 -1.51 -14.09
N PHE A 398 21.32 -1.49 -12.80
CA PHE A 398 22.01 -2.29 -11.78
C PHE A 398 21.05 -3.26 -11.08
N THR A 399 21.59 -4.37 -10.59
CA THR A 399 20.87 -5.36 -9.77
C THR A 399 21.48 -5.41 -8.38
N SER A 400 20.93 -6.25 -7.51
CA SER A 400 21.51 -6.59 -6.21
C SER A 400 22.95 -7.13 -6.27
N ALA A 401 23.47 -7.50 -7.44
CA ALA A 401 24.88 -7.85 -7.58
C ALA A 401 25.83 -6.67 -7.25
N LEU A 402 25.35 -5.42 -7.37
CA LEU A 402 26.10 -4.21 -7.01
C LEU A 402 26.35 -4.10 -5.49
N PRO A 403 25.32 -4.05 -4.61
CA PRO A 403 25.54 -3.96 -3.17
C PRO A 403 26.27 -5.19 -2.60
N VAL A 404 26.06 -6.39 -3.16
CA VAL A 404 26.83 -7.58 -2.77
C VAL A 404 28.31 -7.42 -3.13
N GLN A 405 28.62 -6.85 -4.30
CA GLN A 405 30.01 -6.57 -4.67
C GLN A 405 30.64 -5.49 -3.79
N ILE A 406 29.89 -4.44 -3.46
CA ILE A 406 30.35 -3.40 -2.53
C ILE A 406 30.70 -4.04 -1.18
N PHE A 407 29.82 -4.89 -0.63
CA PHE A 407 30.11 -5.64 0.58
C PHE A 407 31.42 -6.44 0.46
N ALA A 408 31.58 -7.21 -0.61
CA ALA A 408 32.78 -8.04 -0.79
C ALA A 408 34.06 -7.21 -0.90
N THR A 409 33.99 -6.01 -1.50
CA THR A 409 35.12 -5.10 -1.61
C THR A 409 35.48 -4.43 -0.29
N ILE A 410 34.51 -4.09 0.56
CA ILE A 410 34.78 -3.46 1.87
C ILE A 410 35.08 -4.47 2.98
N ALA A 411 34.68 -5.74 2.82
CA ALA A 411 34.80 -6.76 3.86
C ALA A 411 36.22 -6.91 4.43
N PRO A 412 37.30 -6.90 3.63
CA PRO A 412 38.67 -6.93 4.17
C PRO A 412 39.00 -5.74 5.08
N SER A 413 38.46 -4.56 4.80
CA SER A 413 38.66 -3.36 5.65
C SER A 413 37.94 -3.46 6.98
N LEU A 414 37.00 -4.40 7.14
CA LEU A 414 36.30 -4.65 8.40
C LEU A 414 37.04 -5.67 9.28
N GLU A 415 38.08 -6.33 8.79
CA GLU A 415 38.80 -7.40 9.51
C GLU A 415 39.20 -7.03 10.95
N PRO A 416 39.74 -5.83 11.24
CA PRO A 416 40.11 -5.46 12.60
C PRO A 416 38.92 -5.41 13.57
N LEU A 417 37.74 -5.04 13.07
CA LEU A 417 36.51 -5.03 13.85
C LEU A 417 35.98 -6.46 14.08
N LEU A 418 36.13 -7.32 13.07
CA LEU A 418 35.61 -8.69 13.09
C LEU A 418 36.47 -9.62 13.95
N SER A 419 37.77 -9.37 14.04
CA SER A 419 38.72 -10.10 14.90
C SER A 419 38.72 -9.62 16.35
N ALA A 420 38.21 -8.43 16.64
CA ALA A 420 38.16 -7.89 17.99
C ALA A 420 37.35 -8.84 18.92
N PRO A 421 37.89 -9.21 20.10
CA PRO A 421 37.16 -10.02 21.05
C PRO A 421 35.86 -9.31 21.44
N THR A 422 34.82 -10.08 21.74
CA THR A 422 33.63 -9.53 22.39
C THR A 422 34.09 -8.97 23.73
N SER A 423 34.27 -7.65 23.83
CA SER A 423 34.35 -7.01 25.14
C SER A 423 33.01 -7.28 25.79
N GLY A 424 32.98 -8.25 26.70
CA GLY A 424 31.81 -8.56 27.49
C GLY A 424 31.38 -7.29 28.20
N PHE A 425 30.27 -6.71 27.75
CA PHE A 425 29.35 -6.16 28.73
C PHE A 425 28.85 -7.39 29.48
N GLU A 426 29.58 -7.78 30.53
CA GLU A 426 29.05 -8.70 31.52
C GLU A 426 27.68 -8.16 31.91
N SER A 427 26.66 -8.96 31.63
CA SER A 427 25.34 -8.75 32.16
C SER A 427 25.48 -8.86 33.68
N GLU A 428 25.81 -7.76 34.35
CA GLU A 428 25.59 -7.65 35.79
C GLU A 428 24.14 -8.08 36.03
N THR A 429 24.01 -9.19 36.74
CA THR A 429 22.74 -9.79 37.12
C THR A 429 21.83 -8.71 37.67
N ILE A 430 20.78 -8.36 36.93
CA ILE A 430 19.78 -7.40 37.35
C ILE A 430 19.14 -7.93 38.65
N PRO A 431 19.19 -7.21 39.78
CA PRO A 431 18.50 -7.63 41.00
C PRO A 431 17.00 -7.75 40.72
N ALA A 432 16.34 -8.72 41.37
CA ALA A 432 14.92 -8.98 41.20
C ALA A 432 14.09 -7.69 41.35
N PRO A 433 13.01 -7.51 40.55
CA PRO A 433 12.20 -6.31 40.61
C PRO A 433 11.60 -6.13 42.00
N LEU A 434 11.81 -4.96 42.61
CA LEU A 434 11.01 -4.52 43.75
C LEU A 434 9.54 -4.40 43.31
N GLU A 435 8.63 -4.85 44.18
CA GLU A 435 7.20 -4.92 43.89
C GLU A 435 6.60 -3.58 43.43
N PRO A 436 5.61 -3.60 42.52
CA PRO A 436 5.02 -2.39 41.98
C PRO A 436 4.14 -1.69 43.01
N VAL A 437 4.53 -0.46 43.38
CA VAL A 437 3.63 0.49 44.04
C VAL A 437 2.65 1.02 42.99
N GLY A 438 1.36 0.85 43.28
CA GLY A 438 0.26 0.94 42.33
C GLY A 438 0.16 2.24 41.53
N ALA A 439 0.07 2.09 40.20
CA ALA A 439 -0.42 3.10 39.29
C ALA A 439 -1.88 2.78 38.93
N ARG A 440 -2.76 3.79 39.02
CA ARG A 440 -4.17 3.73 38.63
C ARG A 440 -4.32 3.56 37.11
N PRO A 441 -5.41 2.95 36.62
CA PRO A 441 -5.65 2.74 35.19
C PRO A 441 -5.99 4.08 34.52
N LEU A 442 -5.44 4.30 33.31
CA LEU A 442 -5.96 5.27 32.35
C LEU A 442 -6.75 4.52 31.30
N ASP A 443 -7.99 4.95 31.12
CA ASP A 443 -9.00 4.36 30.25
C ASP A 443 -8.60 4.39 28.77
N ALA A 444 -8.93 3.29 28.09
CA ALA A 444 -8.69 3.06 26.69
C ALA A 444 -9.93 3.48 25.87
N GLU A 445 -9.84 4.58 25.13
CA GLU A 445 -10.69 4.81 23.97
C GLU A 445 -10.06 5.89 23.07
N GLN A 446 -10.28 5.76 21.76
CA GLN A 446 -9.84 6.61 20.65
C GLN A 446 -8.53 6.20 19.95
N GLY A 447 -8.69 5.31 18.95
CA GLY A 447 -7.66 4.97 17.98
C GLY A 447 -8.26 4.49 16.67
N LEU A 448 -9.02 5.35 15.99
CA LEU A 448 -9.55 5.09 14.63
C LEU A 448 -9.75 6.44 13.88
N ALA A 449 -8.66 7.07 13.48
CA ALA A 449 -8.63 8.07 12.42
C ALA A 449 -7.18 8.21 11.94
N ASN A 450 -6.98 8.37 10.64
CA ASN A 450 -5.70 8.54 9.93
C ASN A 450 -4.98 7.27 9.47
N SER A 451 -5.57 6.59 8.49
CA SER A 451 -4.81 5.81 7.50
C SER A 451 -4.51 6.70 6.27
N GLY A 452 -3.49 7.55 6.39
CA GLY A 452 -2.91 8.28 5.26
C GLY A 452 -1.92 7.40 4.51
N LEU A 453 -2.28 6.93 3.33
CA LEU A 453 -1.35 6.33 2.37
C LEU A 453 -0.85 7.42 1.41
N VAL A 454 0.47 7.63 1.43
CA VAL A 454 1.28 8.41 0.48
C VAL A 454 1.11 7.77 -0.91
N ASP A 455 0.37 8.40 -1.83
CA ASP A 455 0.73 9.50 -2.74
C ASP A 455 1.67 9.10 -3.89
N SER A 456 1.08 9.06 -5.09
CA SER A 456 1.73 8.86 -6.39
C SER A 456 0.64 8.83 -7.47
N THR A 457 0.26 9.98 -8.03
CA THR A 457 -0.17 10.08 -9.44
C THR A 457 -0.20 11.54 -9.88
N ALA A 458 0.67 11.88 -10.84
CA ALA A 458 0.51 13.07 -11.67
C ALA A 458 -0.84 13.00 -12.42
N ALA A 459 -1.45 14.15 -12.66
CA ALA A 459 -2.75 14.31 -13.31
C ALA A 459 -2.84 13.49 -14.62
N LEU A 460 -3.67 12.44 -14.61
CA LEU A 460 -4.02 11.66 -15.80
C LEU A 460 -5.10 12.41 -16.62
N PRO A 461 -5.11 12.28 -17.96
CA PRO A 461 -6.19 12.81 -18.78
C PRO A 461 -7.54 12.17 -18.40
N LYS A 462 -8.59 12.99 -18.22
CA LYS A 462 -9.95 12.59 -17.82
C LYS A 462 -10.53 11.39 -18.59
N ALA A 463 -10.17 11.22 -19.87
CA ALA A 463 -10.67 10.14 -20.72
C ALA A 463 -10.28 8.72 -20.25
N GLN A 464 -9.25 8.58 -19.39
CA GLN A 464 -8.79 7.28 -18.88
C GLN A 464 -9.42 6.88 -17.54
N TRP A 465 -10.16 7.77 -16.88
CA TRP A 465 -10.83 7.47 -15.61
C TRP A 465 -12.05 6.55 -15.79
N TYR A 466 -12.56 6.47 -17.02
CA TYR A 466 -13.73 5.70 -17.42
C TYR A 466 -13.38 4.32 -18.03
N ALA A 467 -12.15 3.83 -17.83
CA ALA A 467 -11.63 2.63 -18.52
C ALA A 467 -12.11 1.29 -17.94
N GLU A 468 -12.75 1.27 -16.77
CA GLU A 468 -13.68 0.19 -16.45
C GLU A 468 -15.10 0.69 -16.70
N PRO A 469 -15.88 0.05 -17.59
CA PRO A 469 -17.29 0.36 -17.65
C PRO A 469 -17.88 0.07 -16.26
N LEU A 470 -18.67 1.00 -15.74
CA LEU A 470 -19.87 0.64 -14.99
C LEU A 470 -20.59 -0.37 -15.88
N ALA A 471 -20.31 -1.66 -15.70
CA ALA A 471 -20.74 -2.67 -16.64
C ALA A 471 -22.27 -2.58 -16.73
N PRO A 472 -22.83 -2.24 -17.90
CA PRO A 472 -24.27 -2.31 -18.05
C PRO A 472 -24.69 -3.76 -17.83
N ALA A 473 -25.91 -3.92 -17.35
CA ALA A 473 -26.62 -5.16 -17.45
C ALA A 473 -26.49 -5.70 -18.88
N GLU A 474 -25.66 -6.73 -19.08
CA GLU A 474 -25.84 -7.61 -20.23
C GLU A 474 -27.21 -8.26 -20.03
N THR A 475 -28.19 -7.71 -20.74
CA THR A 475 -29.35 -8.44 -21.24
C THR A 475 -28.82 -9.49 -22.22
N THR A 476 -28.63 -10.70 -21.74
CA THR A 476 -28.66 -11.90 -22.57
C THR A 476 -29.79 -12.77 -22.06
N ARG A 477 -30.70 -13.06 -22.99
CA ARG A 477 -31.74 -14.09 -22.85
C ARG A 477 -31.14 -15.43 -22.47
#